data_AF-A0A955PZI4-F1
#
_entry.id   AF-A0A955PZI4-F1
#
_cell.length_a   1.000
_cell.length_b   1.000
_cell.length_c   1.000
_cell.angle_alpha   90.00
_cell.angle_beta   90.00
_cell.angle_gamma   90.00
#
_symmetry.space_group_name_H-M   'P 1'
#
loop_
_entity.id
_entity.type
_entity.pdbx_description
1 polymer ?
#
loop_
_entity_poly.entity_id
_entity_poly.type
_entity_poly.pdbx_seq_one_letter_code
_entity_poly.pdbx_strand_id
1 'polypeptide(L)'
;PEPHSLFPHWPEWNPEWAIILASSTLFLLFLPKFLSVIDVIRCRRGRQHGGIIRLLISVFLEIVVSTLLAPIRMLAHSRFVLEALLNTSLRWAGQNRTDETGWSAAILNQAPGTLIAGAWAAFAFWLDQMFFFWSLPVAGPLVFAAPTSVFLSRVGPGDRLKRWGFLQVPEERHGSPLLDDVYARTYPQLETYTERSSPAIQAILDPVLNQVHQAMAHAHRGGKKQEMILALRKRCFQHGPHSLTQKELCHLVRDRASLQWLHEQAWQAPPDSYWGKALQHHFQH
;
A
#
# COMPACT_ATOMS: atom_id res chain seq x y z
N PRO A 1 47.39 -15.84 -30.05
CA PRO A 1 46.90 -14.80 -31.00
C PRO A 1 47.39 -15.10 -32.42
N GLU A 2 46.48 -15.38 -33.36
CA GLU A 2 46.86 -15.47 -34.79
C GLU A 2 46.91 -14.06 -35.42
N PRO A 3 47.92 -13.72 -36.23
CA PRO A 3 48.26 -12.33 -36.50
C PRO A 3 47.37 -11.63 -37.56
N HIS A 4 46.38 -12.32 -38.17
CA HIS A 4 45.71 -11.85 -39.40
C HIS A 4 44.19 -12.13 -39.50
N SER A 5 43.45 -12.25 -38.39
CA SER A 5 41.98 -12.38 -38.46
C SER A 5 41.29 -11.01 -38.67
N LEU A 6 40.47 -10.90 -39.71
CA LEU A 6 39.67 -9.71 -40.05
C LEU A 6 38.43 -9.52 -39.15
N PHE A 7 38.04 -10.54 -38.38
CA PHE A 7 36.92 -10.47 -37.44
C PHE A 7 37.42 -10.48 -36.00
N PRO A 8 36.84 -9.66 -35.10
CA PRO A 8 37.11 -9.81 -33.67
C PRO A 8 36.65 -11.19 -33.21
N HIS A 9 37.39 -11.81 -32.29
CA HIS A 9 36.87 -12.96 -31.57
C HIS A 9 35.62 -12.49 -30.78
N TRP A 10 34.45 -12.96 -31.20
CA TRP A 10 33.19 -12.85 -30.48
C TRP A 10 33.33 -13.48 -29.08
N PRO A 11 32.50 -13.08 -28.10
CA PRO A 11 32.93 -12.86 -26.71
C PRO A 11 33.55 -14.09 -26.04
N GLU A 12 34.62 -13.84 -25.28
CA GLU A 12 35.20 -14.81 -24.35
C GLU A 12 34.21 -15.12 -23.22
N TRP A 13 33.71 -16.37 -23.20
CA TRP A 13 32.94 -16.88 -22.08
C TRP A 13 33.88 -17.13 -20.90
N ASN A 14 33.87 -16.22 -19.94
CA ASN A 14 34.62 -16.35 -18.69
C ASN A 14 33.66 -16.69 -17.54
N PRO A 15 33.47 -17.99 -17.22
CA PRO A 15 32.48 -18.42 -16.23
C PRO A 15 32.78 -17.88 -14.83
N GLU A 16 34.05 -17.68 -14.50
CA GLU A 16 34.50 -17.08 -13.24
C GLU A 16 33.95 -15.66 -13.01
N TRP A 17 34.04 -14.78 -14.00
CA TRP A 17 33.52 -13.41 -13.90
C TRP A 17 31.99 -13.42 -13.77
N ALA A 18 31.31 -14.30 -14.50
CA ALA A 18 29.86 -14.46 -14.39
C ALA A 18 29.43 -14.90 -12.99
N ILE A 19 30.13 -15.87 -12.40
CA ILE A 19 29.86 -16.35 -11.04
C ILE A 19 30.18 -15.27 -10.00
N ILE A 20 31.27 -14.53 -10.16
CA ILE A 20 31.62 -13.41 -9.26
C ILE A 20 30.56 -12.30 -9.33
N LEU A 21 30.12 -11.92 -10.54
CA LEU A 21 29.07 -10.93 -10.72
C LEU A 21 27.72 -11.40 -10.13
N ALA A 22 27.34 -12.66 -10.37
CA ALA A 22 26.12 -13.23 -9.82
C ALA A 22 26.16 -13.30 -8.29
N SER A 23 27.27 -13.80 -7.72
CA SER A 23 27.44 -13.94 -6.27
C SER A 23 27.53 -12.59 -5.55
N SER A 24 28.22 -11.61 -6.11
CA SER A 24 28.28 -10.25 -5.57
C SER A 24 26.91 -9.57 -5.58
N THR A 25 26.14 -9.74 -6.67
CA THR A 25 24.76 -9.23 -6.76
C THR A 25 23.86 -9.90 -5.73
N LEU A 26 23.94 -11.22 -5.60
CA LEU A 26 23.21 -11.98 -4.59
C LEU A 26 23.56 -11.48 -3.18
N PHE A 27 24.85 -11.33 -2.90
CA PHE A 27 25.32 -10.80 -1.62
C PHE A 27 24.72 -9.42 -1.34
N LEU A 28 24.77 -8.47 -2.29
CA LEU A 28 24.21 -7.13 -2.11
C LEU A 28 22.70 -7.15 -1.82
N LEU A 29 21.94 -8.01 -2.51
CA LEU A 29 20.49 -8.13 -2.34
C LEU A 29 20.09 -8.74 -1.00
N PHE A 30 20.83 -9.73 -0.51
CA PHE A 30 20.48 -10.48 0.70
C PHE A 30 21.19 -9.99 1.96
N LEU A 31 22.31 -9.28 1.83
CA LEU A 31 23.08 -8.71 2.94
C LEU A 31 22.21 -7.96 3.96
N PRO A 32 21.32 -7.02 3.59
CA PRO A 32 20.51 -6.31 4.58
C PRO A 32 19.61 -7.25 5.38
N LYS A 33 19.05 -8.30 4.76
CA LYS A 33 18.21 -9.29 5.46
C LYS A 33 19.03 -10.10 6.47
N PHE A 34 20.24 -10.52 6.09
CA PHE A 34 21.13 -11.23 7.01
C PHE A 34 21.60 -10.35 8.16
N LEU A 35 21.93 -9.08 7.89
CA LEU A 35 22.28 -8.12 8.93
C LEU A 35 21.13 -7.93 9.94
N SER A 36 19.89 -7.82 9.47
CA SER A 36 18.71 -7.73 10.34
C SER A 36 18.54 -8.97 11.24
N VAL A 37 18.73 -10.17 10.69
CA VAL A 37 18.66 -11.41 11.49
C VAL A 37 19.78 -11.45 12.53
N ILE A 38 21.01 -11.07 12.16
CA ILE A 38 22.14 -11.01 13.08
C ILE A 38 21.89 -9.98 14.20
N ASP A 39 21.34 -8.81 13.87
CA ASP A 39 20.98 -7.79 14.86
C ASP A 39 19.96 -8.33 15.87
N VAL A 40 18.88 -8.96 15.40
CA VAL A 40 17.85 -9.53 16.28
C VAL A 40 18.42 -10.62 17.19
N ILE A 41 19.33 -11.45 16.70
CA ILE A 41 20.01 -12.48 17.49
C ILE A 41 20.94 -11.84 18.53
N ARG A 42 21.77 -10.86 18.14
CA ARG A 42 22.72 -10.18 19.03
C ARG A 42 22.03 -9.39 20.13
N CYS A 43 20.98 -8.65 19.79
CA CYS A 43 20.20 -7.88 20.77
C CYS A 43 19.23 -8.76 21.58
N ARG A 44 19.22 -10.08 21.40
CA ARG A 44 18.30 -11.05 22.05
C ARG A 44 16.81 -10.68 21.89
N ARG A 45 16.47 -9.95 20.82
CA ARG A 45 15.09 -9.54 20.47
C ARG A 45 14.31 -10.65 19.76
N GLY A 46 14.90 -11.83 19.57
CA GLY A 46 14.22 -12.97 18.94
C GLY A 46 12.90 -13.37 19.63
N ARG A 47 12.77 -13.15 20.94
CA ARG A 47 11.51 -13.40 21.67
C ARG A 47 10.36 -12.48 21.22
N GLN A 48 10.66 -11.26 20.80
CA GLN A 48 9.67 -10.30 20.29
C GLN A 48 9.07 -10.78 18.95
N HIS A 49 9.80 -11.63 18.20
CA HIS A 49 9.38 -12.17 16.91
C HIS A 49 8.86 -13.62 17.00
N GLY A 50 8.55 -14.13 18.20
CA GLY A 50 8.06 -15.51 18.38
C GLY A 50 9.16 -16.58 18.47
N GLY A 51 10.43 -16.18 18.52
CA GLY A 51 11.60 -17.05 18.62
C GLY A 51 12.45 -17.07 17.35
N ILE A 52 13.72 -17.48 17.48
CA ILE A 52 14.70 -17.45 16.38
C ILE A 52 14.29 -18.39 15.23
N ILE A 53 13.78 -19.58 15.54
CA ILE A 53 13.34 -20.54 14.51
C ILE A 53 12.19 -19.96 13.67
N ARG A 54 11.20 -19.33 14.32
CA ARG A 54 10.08 -18.71 13.61
C ARG A 54 10.52 -17.51 12.78
N LEU A 55 11.48 -16.72 13.28
CA LEU A 55 12.10 -15.64 12.52
C LEU A 55 12.80 -16.17 11.27
N LEU A 56 13.62 -17.23 11.38
CA LEU A 56 14.32 -17.82 10.24
C LEU A 56 13.36 -18.37 9.18
N ILE A 57 12.29 -19.08 9.60
CA ILE A 57 11.25 -19.54 8.69
C ILE A 57 10.52 -18.37 8.03
N SER A 58 10.25 -17.30 8.79
CA SER A 58 9.61 -16.08 8.26
C SER A 58 10.47 -15.41 7.20
N VAL A 59 11.77 -15.23 7.46
CA VAL A 59 12.71 -14.67 6.49
C VAL A 59 12.82 -15.56 5.25
N PHE A 60 12.87 -16.88 5.42
CA PHE A 60 12.88 -17.80 4.29
C PHE A 60 11.61 -17.69 3.43
N LEU A 61 10.43 -17.71 4.06
CA LEU A 61 9.15 -17.53 3.36
C LEU A 61 9.09 -16.17 2.65
N GLU A 62 9.57 -15.11 3.30
CA GLU A 62 9.65 -13.78 2.72
C GLU A 62 10.57 -13.76 1.48
N ILE A 63 11.72 -14.44 1.52
CA ILE A 63 12.63 -14.58 0.38
C ILE A 63 11.92 -15.30 -0.77
N VAL A 64 11.29 -16.45 -0.51
CA VAL A 64 10.57 -17.21 -1.54
C VAL A 64 9.48 -16.36 -2.19
N VAL A 65 8.65 -15.70 -1.39
CA VAL A 65 7.57 -14.83 -1.89
C VAL A 65 8.14 -13.62 -2.64
N SER A 66 9.21 -13.01 -2.15
CA SER A 66 9.87 -11.87 -2.80
C SER A 66 10.46 -12.25 -4.16
N THR A 67 11.13 -13.40 -4.24
CA THR A 67 11.68 -13.94 -5.49
C THR A 67 10.58 -14.24 -6.50
N LEU A 68 9.43 -14.78 -6.07
CA LEU A 68 8.28 -14.99 -6.95
C LEU A 68 7.69 -13.66 -7.44
N LEU A 69 7.57 -12.66 -6.56
CA LEU A 69 6.96 -11.37 -6.93
C LEU A 69 7.85 -10.50 -7.80
N ALA A 70 9.18 -10.64 -7.74
CA ALA A 70 10.09 -9.74 -8.45
C ALA A 70 9.87 -9.74 -9.98
N PRO A 71 9.89 -10.89 -10.70
CA PRO A 71 9.62 -10.91 -12.14
C PRO A 71 8.21 -10.45 -12.51
N ILE A 72 7.22 -10.77 -11.67
CA ILE A 72 5.82 -10.35 -11.86
C ILE A 72 5.72 -8.82 -11.84
N ARG A 73 6.36 -8.18 -10.85
CA ARG A 73 6.44 -6.72 -10.74
C ARG A 73 7.21 -6.12 -11.91
N MET A 74 8.30 -6.74 -12.34
CA MET A 74 9.06 -6.27 -13.50
C MET A 74 8.19 -6.21 -14.76
N LEU A 75 7.42 -7.26 -15.06
CA LEU A 75 6.48 -7.22 -16.19
C LEU A 75 5.40 -6.15 -16.04
N ALA A 76 4.83 -5.99 -14.84
CA ALA A 76 3.84 -4.94 -14.58
C ALA A 76 4.43 -3.55 -14.82
N HIS A 77 5.66 -3.29 -14.37
CA HIS A 77 6.36 -2.04 -14.62
C HIS A 77 6.64 -1.81 -16.11
N SER A 78 7.11 -2.84 -16.83
CA SER A 78 7.31 -2.74 -18.27
C SER A 78 6.01 -2.41 -19.00
N ARG A 79 4.90 -3.04 -18.62
CA ARG A 79 3.58 -2.75 -19.17
C ARG A 79 3.19 -1.29 -18.94
N PHE A 80 3.37 -0.76 -17.72
CA PHE A 80 3.05 0.65 -17.44
C PHE A 80 3.89 1.63 -18.26
N VAL A 81 5.17 1.34 -18.47
CA VAL A 81 6.04 2.16 -19.33
C VAL A 81 5.55 2.13 -20.78
N LEU A 82 5.20 0.95 -21.31
CA LEU A 82 4.65 0.82 -22.66
C LEU A 82 3.31 1.54 -22.82
N GLU A 83 2.41 1.39 -21.85
CA GLU A 83 1.11 2.08 -21.85
C GLU A 83 1.27 3.61 -21.84
N ALA A 84 2.24 4.12 -21.07
CA ALA A 84 2.57 5.55 -21.03
C ALA A 84 3.16 6.04 -22.37
N LEU A 85 4.06 5.28 -22.98
CA LEU A 85 4.64 5.61 -24.30
C LEU A 85 3.60 5.62 -25.41
N LEU A 86 2.62 4.70 -25.37
CA LEU A 86 1.52 4.63 -26.32
C LEU A 86 0.40 5.65 -26.03
N ASN A 87 0.61 6.56 -25.05
CA ASN A 87 -0.36 7.55 -24.60
C ASN A 87 -1.74 6.94 -24.26
N THR A 88 -1.71 5.72 -23.74
CA THR A 88 -2.92 5.04 -23.28
C THR A 88 -3.37 5.76 -22.01
N SER A 89 -4.61 6.23 -21.96
CA SER A 89 -5.11 6.96 -20.79
C SER A 89 -5.08 6.04 -19.56
N LEU A 90 -4.08 6.23 -18.70
CA LEU A 90 -3.97 5.55 -17.41
C LEU A 90 -5.04 6.12 -16.49
N ARG A 91 -6.19 5.46 -16.43
CA ARG A 91 -7.23 5.84 -15.49
C ARG A 91 -6.83 5.31 -14.11
N TRP A 92 -6.52 6.22 -13.19
CA TRP A 92 -6.28 5.86 -11.78
C TRP A 92 -7.59 5.30 -11.20
N ALA A 93 -7.77 3.99 -11.28
CA ALA A 93 -8.88 3.29 -10.65
C ALA A 93 -8.67 3.30 -9.12
N GLY A 94 -9.76 3.37 -8.36
CA GLY A 94 -9.69 3.23 -6.91
C GLY A 94 -9.03 1.90 -6.53
N GLN A 95 -8.11 1.93 -5.56
CA GLN A 95 -7.49 0.72 -5.02
C GLN A 95 -8.56 -0.13 -4.35
N ASN A 96 -8.87 -1.30 -4.92
CA ASN A 96 -9.80 -2.23 -4.31
C ASN A 96 -9.07 -3.00 -3.19
N ARG A 97 -9.32 -2.60 -1.94
CA ARG A 97 -8.63 -3.14 -0.75
C ARG A 97 -9.34 -4.34 -0.13
N THR A 98 -10.59 -4.60 -0.49
CA THR A 98 -11.46 -5.59 0.17
C THR A 98 -11.74 -6.82 -0.66
N ASP A 99 -11.56 -6.78 -1.99
CA ASP A 99 -11.83 -7.93 -2.83
C ASP A 99 -10.61 -8.84 -2.96
N GLU A 100 -10.77 -10.09 -2.52
CA GLU A 100 -9.85 -11.18 -2.86
C GLU A 100 -9.89 -11.43 -4.38
N THR A 101 -8.73 -11.67 -5.00
CA THR A 101 -8.73 -11.87 -6.46
C THR A 101 -9.35 -13.23 -6.83
N GLY A 102 -10.33 -13.18 -7.73
CA GLY A 102 -10.90 -14.36 -8.35
C GLY A 102 -9.91 -15.03 -9.31
N TRP A 103 -9.96 -16.37 -9.40
CA TRP A 103 -9.09 -17.14 -10.30
C TRP A 103 -9.21 -16.69 -11.76
N SER A 104 -10.43 -16.41 -12.24
CA SER A 104 -10.68 -15.94 -13.60
C SER A 104 -10.00 -14.60 -13.88
N ALA A 105 -10.15 -13.63 -12.97
CA ALA A 105 -9.52 -12.32 -13.10
C ALA A 105 -7.98 -12.41 -13.02
N ALA A 106 -7.45 -13.26 -12.14
CA ALA A 106 -6.01 -13.47 -12.00
C ALA A 106 -5.40 -14.11 -13.26
N ILE A 107 -6.05 -15.15 -13.81
CA ILE A 107 -5.60 -15.80 -15.05
C ILE A 107 -5.66 -14.81 -16.20
N LEU A 108 -6.76 -14.08 -16.37
CA LEU A 108 -6.90 -13.14 -17.48
C LEU A 108 -5.86 -12.01 -17.44
N ASN A 109 -5.62 -11.44 -16.26
CA ASN A 109 -4.65 -10.35 -16.11
C ASN A 109 -3.20 -10.83 -16.29
N GLN A 110 -2.90 -12.07 -15.87
CA GLN A 110 -1.54 -12.60 -15.87
C GLN A 110 -1.20 -13.45 -17.10
N ALA A 111 -2.21 -13.86 -17.88
CA ALA A 111 -2.07 -14.70 -19.06
C ALA A 111 -0.99 -14.22 -20.04
N PRO A 112 -0.88 -12.92 -20.40
CA PRO A 112 0.16 -12.47 -21.33
C PRO A 112 1.57 -12.78 -20.82
N GLY A 113 1.84 -12.53 -19.53
CA GLY A 113 3.14 -12.82 -18.91
C GLY A 113 3.42 -14.32 -18.81
N THR A 114 2.41 -15.11 -18.43
CA THR A 114 2.50 -16.57 -18.35
C THR A 114 2.74 -17.20 -19.73
N LEU A 115 2.09 -16.69 -20.79
CA LEU A 115 2.28 -17.16 -22.17
C LEU A 115 3.69 -16.85 -22.68
N ILE A 116 4.18 -15.62 -22.47
CA ILE A 116 5.54 -15.24 -22.86
C ILE A 116 6.56 -16.11 -22.13
N ALA A 117 6.38 -16.31 -20.81
CA ALA A 117 7.28 -17.14 -20.02
C ALA A 117 7.22 -18.62 -20.43
N GLY A 118 6.04 -19.15 -20.73
CA GLY A 118 5.86 -20.52 -21.20
C GLY A 118 6.50 -20.76 -22.58
N ALA A 119 6.30 -19.82 -23.52
CA ALA A 119 6.93 -19.86 -24.82
C ALA A 119 8.46 -19.77 -24.72
N TRP A 120 8.97 -18.87 -23.87
CA TRP A 120 10.40 -18.75 -23.60
C TRP A 120 10.98 -20.01 -22.96
N ALA A 121 10.29 -20.58 -21.97
CA ALA A 121 10.71 -21.80 -21.29
C ALA A 121 10.76 -22.99 -22.26
N ALA A 122 9.77 -23.15 -23.15
CA ALA A 122 9.77 -24.17 -24.18
C ALA A 122 10.92 -23.98 -25.18
N PHE A 123 11.16 -22.73 -25.61
CA PHE A 123 12.27 -22.39 -26.49
C PHE A 123 13.63 -22.69 -25.83
N ALA A 124 13.82 -22.29 -24.56
CA ALA A 124 15.03 -22.53 -23.81
C ALA A 124 15.29 -24.03 -23.64
N PHE A 125 14.25 -24.82 -23.31
CA PHE A 125 14.36 -26.27 -23.19
C PHE A 125 14.74 -26.96 -24.50
N TRP A 126 14.22 -26.46 -25.62
CA TRP A 126 14.57 -26.96 -26.95
C TRP A 126 16.01 -26.61 -27.35
N LEU A 127 16.51 -25.43 -26.96
CA LEU A 127 17.85 -24.96 -27.28
C LEU A 127 18.94 -25.71 -26.48
N ASP A 128 18.83 -25.69 -25.14
CA ASP A 128 19.77 -26.31 -24.23
C ASP A 128 19.18 -26.45 -22.81
N GLN A 129 19.34 -27.62 -22.20
CA GLN A 129 18.76 -27.90 -20.88
C GLN A 129 19.38 -27.05 -19.77
N MET A 130 20.68 -26.76 -19.84
CA MET A 130 21.34 -25.90 -18.86
C MET A 130 20.74 -24.49 -18.95
N PHE A 131 20.60 -23.95 -20.17
CA PHE A 131 19.97 -22.64 -20.39
C PHE A 131 18.53 -22.56 -19.85
N PHE A 132 17.74 -23.64 -20.00
CA PHE A 132 16.42 -23.74 -19.38
C PHE A 132 16.48 -23.57 -17.85
N PHE A 133 17.33 -24.33 -17.15
CA PHE A 133 17.45 -24.23 -15.69
C PHE A 133 17.93 -22.85 -15.23
N TRP A 134 18.82 -22.21 -15.99
CA TRP A 134 19.25 -20.83 -15.71
C TRP A 134 18.15 -19.79 -15.92
N SER A 135 17.16 -20.07 -16.78
CA SER A 135 16.01 -19.18 -17.01
C SER A 135 14.89 -19.31 -15.97
N LEU A 136 14.85 -20.42 -15.22
CA LEU A 136 13.78 -20.71 -14.25
C LEU A 136 13.56 -19.65 -13.16
N PRO A 137 14.59 -19.00 -12.59
CA PRO A 137 14.38 -17.95 -11.60
C PRO A 137 13.53 -16.77 -12.11
N VAL A 138 13.44 -16.58 -13.43
CA VAL A 138 12.60 -15.54 -14.06
C VAL A 138 11.34 -16.15 -14.67
N ALA A 139 11.47 -17.20 -15.47
CA ALA A 139 10.36 -17.83 -16.18
C ALA A 139 9.38 -18.55 -15.23
N GLY A 140 9.91 -19.25 -14.21
CA GLY A 140 9.12 -20.00 -13.23
C GLY A 140 8.11 -19.11 -12.51
N PRO A 141 8.52 -18.00 -11.86
CA PRO A 141 7.59 -17.07 -11.23
C PRO A 141 6.49 -16.54 -12.15
N LEU A 142 6.81 -16.29 -13.42
CA LEU A 142 5.86 -15.80 -14.42
C LEU A 142 4.84 -16.86 -14.84
N VAL A 143 5.26 -18.12 -14.92
CA VAL A 143 4.35 -19.26 -15.15
C VAL A 143 3.39 -19.42 -13.95
N PHE A 144 3.90 -19.30 -12.73
CA PHE A 144 3.11 -19.40 -11.49
C PHE A 144 2.47 -18.09 -11.05
N ALA A 145 2.46 -17.06 -11.88
CA ALA A 145 2.07 -15.73 -11.45
C ALA A 145 0.57 -15.63 -11.12
N ALA A 146 -0.31 -16.32 -11.87
CA ALA A 146 -1.74 -16.35 -11.55
C ALA A 146 -2.03 -17.05 -10.20
N PRO A 147 -1.54 -18.28 -9.95
CA PRO A 147 -1.64 -18.91 -8.63
C PRO A 147 -1.07 -18.05 -7.49
N THR A 148 0.11 -17.45 -7.71
CA THR A 148 0.77 -16.61 -6.71
C THR A 148 -0.06 -15.39 -6.37
N SER A 149 -0.62 -14.72 -7.37
CA SER A 149 -1.50 -13.55 -7.20
C SER A 149 -2.75 -13.89 -6.40
N VAL A 150 -3.41 -15.01 -6.73
CA VAL A 150 -4.58 -15.47 -5.97
C VAL A 150 -4.20 -15.77 -4.53
N PHE A 151 -3.18 -16.60 -4.31
CA PHE A 151 -2.79 -17.03 -2.96
C PHE A 151 -2.40 -15.86 -2.06
N LEU A 152 -1.65 -14.88 -2.58
CA LEU A 152 -1.27 -13.68 -1.83
C LEU A 152 -2.42 -12.70 -1.60
N SER A 153 -3.46 -12.72 -2.43
CA SER A 153 -4.64 -11.86 -2.26
C SER A 153 -5.67 -12.40 -1.26
N ARG A 154 -5.59 -13.69 -0.90
CA ARG A 154 -6.55 -14.32 0.03
C ARG A 154 -6.22 -13.98 1.48
N VAL A 155 -7.23 -13.65 2.26
CA VAL A 155 -7.09 -13.36 3.69
C VAL A 155 -6.80 -14.65 4.48
N GLY A 156 -7.41 -15.77 4.09
CA GLY A 156 -7.31 -17.05 4.81
C GLY A 156 -5.87 -17.56 5.04
N PRO A 157 -5.01 -17.66 4.01
CA PRO A 157 -3.60 -18.03 4.18
C PRO A 157 -2.83 -17.06 5.09
N GLY A 158 -3.08 -15.76 4.97
CA GLY A 158 -2.50 -14.73 5.83
C GLY A 158 -2.87 -14.93 7.30
N ASP A 159 -4.16 -15.13 7.59
CA ASP A 159 -4.65 -15.39 8.95
C ASP A 159 -4.11 -16.70 9.54
N ARG A 160 -3.88 -17.72 8.71
CA ARG A 160 -3.24 -18.97 9.15
C ARG A 160 -1.77 -18.75 9.53
N LEU A 161 -1.00 -18.05 8.70
CA LEU A 161 0.39 -17.70 9.00
C LEU A 161 0.49 -16.83 10.26
N LYS A 162 -0.41 -15.85 10.40
CA LYS A 162 -0.54 -15.01 11.59
C LYS A 162 -0.81 -15.84 12.84
N ARG A 163 -1.77 -16.78 12.80
CA ARG A 163 -2.07 -17.68 13.93
C ARG A 163 -0.91 -18.60 14.30
N TRP A 164 -0.11 -19.04 13.33
CA TRP A 164 1.10 -19.82 13.60
C TRP A 164 2.28 -18.96 14.10
N GLY A 165 2.14 -17.64 14.04
CA GLY A 165 3.16 -16.69 14.48
C GLY A 165 4.33 -16.56 13.51
N PHE A 166 4.07 -16.73 12.21
CA PHE A 166 5.02 -16.46 11.13
C PHE A 166 4.74 -15.10 10.48
N LEU A 167 5.78 -14.46 9.96
CA LEU A 167 5.71 -13.16 9.26
C LEU A 167 5.09 -12.03 10.09
N GLN A 168 5.16 -12.13 11.43
CA GLN A 168 4.63 -11.10 12.33
C GLN A 168 5.73 -10.14 12.77
N VAL A 169 5.40 -8.85 12.73
CA VAL A 169 6.24 -7.81 13.34
C VAL A 169 5.95 -7.73 14.86
N PRO A 170 6.89 -7.23 15.68
CA PRO A 170 6.69 -7.09 17.12
C PRO A 170 5.42 -6.32 17.50
N GLU A 171 5.07 -5.30 16.72
CA GLU A 171 3.92 -4.41 16.92
C GLU A 171 2.59 -5.13 16.68
N GLU A 172 2.54 -6.08 15.74
CA GLU A 172 1.35 -6.91 15.53
C GLU A 172 1.13 -7.92 16.65
N ARG A 173 2.19 -8.28 17.36
CA ARG A 173 2.17 -9.31 18.39
C ARG A 173 1.98 -8.76 19.80
N HIS A 174 2.57 -7.61 20.09
CA HIS A 174 2.54 -6.99 21.42
C HIS A 174 1.72 -5.70 21.46
N GLY A 175 1.15 -5.27 20.33
CA GLY A 175 0.56 -3.94 20.20
C GLY A 175 1.62 -2.87 19.92
N SER A 176 1.14 -1.68 19.61
CA SER A 176 1.99 -0.50 19.45
C SER A 176 1.62 0.48 20.55
N PRO A 177 2.56 0.91 21.41
CA PRO A 177 2.29 1.91 22.44
C PRO A 177 1.68 3.19 21.87
N LEU A 178 2.08 3.57 20.64
CA LEU A 178 1.51 4.72 19.94
C LEU A 178 0.05 4.50 19.56
N LEU A 179 -0.31 3.29 19.12
CA LEU A 179 -1.70 2.97 18.86
C LEU A 179 -2.48 2.91 20.16
N ASP A 180 -1.96 2.27 21.20
CA ASP A 180 -2.61 2.18 22.50
C ASP A 180 -2.85 3.58 23.11
N ASP A 181 -1.89 4.50 22.97
CA ASP A 181 -2.04 5.90 23.39
C ASP A 181 -3.12 6.63 22.58
N VAL A 182 -3.15 6.44 21.26
CA VAL A 182 -4.18 7.04 20.38
C VAL A 182 -5.55 6.45 20.69
N TYR A 183 -5.64 5.14 20.89
CA TYR A 183 -6.88 4.46 21.27
C TYR A 183 -7.33 4.91 22.67
N ALA A 184 -6.44 5.02 23.65
CA ALA A 184 -6.81 5.44 25.00
C ALA A 184 -7.25 6.91 25.07
N ARG A 185 -6.63 7.81 24.30
CA ARG A 185 -6.89 9.26 24.37
C ARG A 185 -7.96 9.74 23.40
N THR A 186 -8.02 9.18 22.19
CA THR A 186 -8.82 9.72 21.08
C THR A 186 -10.05 8.88 20.78
N TYR A 187 -9.98 7.55 20.85
CA TYR A 187 -11.11 6.70 20.46
C TYR A 187 -12.36 6.79 21.36
N PRO A 188 -12.27 6.82 22.70
CA PRO A 188 -13.43 6.98 23.57
C PRO A 188 -14.22 8.26 23.29
N GLN A 189 -13.51 9.32 22.88
CA GLN A 189 -14.12 10.57 22.45
C GLN A 189 -14.87 10.33 21.13
N LEU A 190 -14.22 9.73 20.13
CA LEU A 190 -14.83 9.47 18.83
C LEU A 190 -16.03 8.51 18.87
N GLU A 191 -15.96 7.40 19.63
CA GLU A 191 -17.03 6.38 19.71
C GLU A 191 -18.32 6.96 20.30
N THR A 192 -18.20 7.71 21.41
CA THR A 192 -19.34 8.39 22.07
C THR A 192 -20.06 9.34 21.13
N TYR A 193 -19.34 9.96 20.20
CA TYR A 193 -19.92 10.91 19.25
C TYR A 193 -20.48 10.24 17.99
N THR A 194 -19.83 9.18 17.47
CA THR A 194 -20.18 8.51 16.20
C THR A 194 -21.60 7.94 16.13
N GLU A 195 -22.17 7.48 17.24
CA GLU A 195 -23.53 6.91 17.23
C GLU A 195 -24.64 7.97 17.13
N ARG A 196 -24.35 9.25 17.45
CA ARG A 196 -25.39 10.25 17.74
C ARG A 196 -25.40 11.46 16.81
N SER A 197 -24.45 11.59 15.88
CA SER A 197 -24.37 12.74 14.97
C SER A 197 -23.75 12.37 13.62
N SER A 198 -24.06 13.16 12.58
CA SER A 198 -23.41 12.98 11.27
C SER A 198 -21.89 13.16 11.39
N PRO A 199 -21.05 12.34 10.74
CA PRO A 199 -19.59 12.47 10.80
C PRO A 199 -19.08 13.86 10.42
N ALA A 200 -19.79 14.55 9.53
CA ALA A 200 -19.47 15.91 9.13
C ALA A 200 -19.69 16.93 10.26
N ILE A 201 -20.71 16.72 11.09
CA ILE A 201 -21.00 17.58 12.25
C ILE A 201 -19.91 17.39 13.29
N GLN A 202 -19.50 16.15 13.56
CA GLN A 202 -18.42 15.85 14.51
C GLN A 202 -17.10 16.47 14.06
N ALA A 203 -16.74 16.32 12.77
CA ALA A 203 -15.54 16.93 12.21
C ALA A 203 -15.50 18.47 12.35
N ILE A 204 -16.67 19.11 12.49
CA ILE A 204 -16.79 20.56 12.66
C ILE A 204 -16.87 20.94 14.14
N LEU A 205 -17.61 20.21 14.98
CA LEU A 205 -17.89 20.60 16.37
C LEU A 205 -16.82 20.13 17.36
N ASP A 206 -16.33 18.89 17.22
CA ASP A 206 -15.35 18.32 18.14
C ASP A 206 -13.99 19.01 17.93
N PRO A 207 -13.43 19.68 18.96
CA PRO A 207 -12.19 20.44 18.82
C PRO A 207 -10.98 19.56 18.48
N VAL A 208 -10.91 18.32 18.99
CA VAL A 208 -9.79 17.41 18.72
C VAL A 208 -9.90 16.90 17.29
N LEU A 209 -11.08 16.40 16.91
CA LEU A 209 -11.31 15.87 15.57
C LEU A 209 -11.21 16.98 14.50
N ASN A 210 -11.68 18.19 14.81
CA ASN A 210 -11.56 19.34 13.93
C ASN A 210 -10.08 19.73 13.70
N GLN A 211 -9.25 19.73 14.75
CA GLN A 211 -7.81 19.97 14.59
C GLN A 211 -7.15 18.92 13.68
N VAL A 212 -7.49 17.64 13.86
CA VAL A 212 -6.99 16.56 13.01
C VAL A 212 -7.43 16.75 11.56
N HIS A 213 -8.70 17.06 11.31
CA HIS A 213 -9.17 17.35 9.95
C HIS A 213 -8.54 18.61 9.34
N GLN A 214 -8.33 19.67 10.12
CA GLN A 214 -7.61 20.86 9.66
C GLN A 214 -6.16 20.54 9.29
N ALA A 215 -5.48 19.66 10.04
CA ALA A 215 -4.11 19.25 9.76
C ALA A 215 -4.01 18.41 8.47
N MET A 216 -5.03 17.60 8.18
CA MET A 216 -5.11 16.79 6.95
C MET A 216 -5.67 17.55 5.74
N ALA A 217 -6.37 18.66 5.96
CA ALA A 217 -7.02 19.43 4.91
C ALA A 217 -6.03 20.27 4.09
N HIS A 218 -6.38 20.52 2.82
CA HIS A 218 -5.58 21.35 1.93
C HIS A 218 -5.87 22.84 2.17
N ALA A 219 -4.84 23.67 1.99
CA ALA A 219 -5.00 25.11 1.87
C ALA A 219 -5.17 25.48 0.39
N HIS A 220 -6.38 25.85 -0.03
CA HIS A 220 -6.58 26.39 -1.38
C HIS A 220 -6.20 27.86 -1.41
N ARG A 221 -5.43 28.26 -2.44
CA ARG A 221 -5.06 29.66 -2.70
C ARG A 221 -5.71 30.13 -4.00
N GLY A 222 -6.78 30.92 -3.90
CA GLY A 222 -7.34 31.69 -5.02
C GLY A 222 -8.25 30.94 -5.99
N GLY A 223 -8.97 31.71 -6.80
CA GLY A 223 -9.70 31.27 -7.99
C GLY A 223 -11.17 30.86 -7.79
N LYS A 224 -11.84 30.51 -8.89
CA LYS A 224 -13.28 30.12 -8.93
C LYS A 224 -13.64 28.99 -7.96
N LYS A 225 -12.70 28.08 -7.70
CA LYS A 225 -12.90 26.98 -6.74
C LYS A 225 -13.02 27.50 -5.31
N GLN A 226 -12.28 28.54 -4.94
CA GLN A 226 -12.38 29.16 -3.62
C GLN A 226 -13.73 29.87 -3.44
N GLU A 227 -14.21 30.58 -4.47
CA GLU A 227 -15.55 31.21 -4.45
C GLU A 227 -16.65 30.16 -4.24
N MET A 228 -16.57 29.04 -4.97
CA MET A 228 -17.47 27.89 -4.78
C MET A 228 -17.41 27.38 -3.34
N ILE A 229 -16.23 27.12 -2.79
CA ILE A 229 -16.06 26.62 -1.41
C ILE A 229 -16.63 27.61 -0.39
N LEU A 230 -16.40 28.92 -0.57
CA LEU A 230 -16.96 29.96 0.31
C LEU A 230 -18.49 29.99 0.26
N ALA A 231 -19.10 29.75 -0.90
CA ALA A 231 -20.55 29.64 -1.04
C ALA A 231 -21.08 28.38 -0.32
N LEU A 232 -20.41 27.24 -0.47
CA LEU A 232 -20.73 26.00 0.24
C LEU A 232 -20.59 26.18 1.76
N ARG A 233 -19.55 26.89 2.20
CA ARG A 233 -19.31 27.21 3.62
C ARG A 233 -20.46 28.00 4.22
N LYS A 234 -20.92 29.06 3.54
CA LYS A 234 -22.08 29.86 3.98
C LYS A 234 -23.36 29.03 4.04
N ARG A 235 -23.62 28.20 3.02
CA ARG A 235 -24.79 27.33 2.97
C ARG A 235 -24.80 26.28 4.08
N CYS A 236 -23.64 25.65 4.33
CA CYS A 236 -23.44 24.72 5.43
C CYS A 236 -23.68 25.39 6.80
N PHE A 237 -23.22 26.63 6.97
CA PHE A 237 -23.45 27.36 8.21
C PHE A 237 -24.93 27.65 8.45
N GLN A 238 -25.67 28.06 7.42
CA GLN A 238 -27.08 28.46 7.54
C GLN A 238 -28.04 27.27 7.69
N HIS A 239 -27.84 26.21 6.91
CA HIS A 239 -28.80 25.10 6.77
C HIS A 239 -28.26 23.75 7.25
N GLY A 240 -27.01 23.71 7.72
CA GLY A 240 -26.33 22.49 8.15
C GLY A 240 -25.76 21.66 6.98
N PRO A 241 -24.99 20.60 7.31
CA PRO A 241 -24.32 19.75 6.32
C PRO A 241 -25.28 18.92 5.47
N HIS A 242 -26.53 18.69 5.92
CA HIS A 242 -27.55 17.97 5.15
C HIS A 242 -28.02 18.73 3.90
N SER A 243 -27.78 20.05 3.83
CA SER A 243 -28.09 20.87 2.66
C SER A 243 -27.11 20.69 1.49
N LEU A 244 -26.03 19.93 1.70
CA LEU A 244 -24.96 19.71 0.73
C LEU A 244 -24.98 18.27 0.21
N THR A 245 -24.67 18.09 -1.06
CA THR A 245 -24.40 16.76 -1.61
C THR A 245 -23.09 16.20 -1.05
N GLN A 246 -22.91 14.87 -1.06
CA GLN A 246 -21.69 14.23 -0.55
C GLN A 246 -20.42 14.73 -1.25
N LYS A 247 -20.51 15.07 -2.55
CA LYS A 247 -19.39 15.66 -3.31
C LYS A 247 -19.06 17.07 -2.82
N GLU A 248 -20.07 17.92 -2.61
CA GLU A 248 -19.89 19.28 -2.11
C GLU A 248 -19.35 19.29 -0.68
N LEU A 249 -19.85 18.41 0.18
CA LEU A 249 -19.37 18.26 1.54
C LEU A 249 -17.90 17.81 1.58
N CYS A 250 -17.51 16.88 0.71
CA CYS A 250 -16.10 16.50 0.53
C CYS A 250 -15.23 17.69 0.08
N HIS A 251 -15.73 18.59 -0.78
CA HIS A 251 -14.98 19.79 -1.16
C HIS A 251 -14.81 20.76 0.00
N LEU A 252 -15.83 20.90 0.85
CA LEU A 252 -15.82 21.77 2.02
C LEU A 252 -14.87 21.25 3.13
N VAL A 253 -14.99 19.97 3.50
CA VAL A 253 -14.20 19.34 4.57
C VAL A 253 -12.71 19.19 4.20
N ARG A 254 -12.39 19.18 2.89
CA ARG A 254 -10.99 19.18 2.43
C ARG A 254 -10.33 20.56 2.45
N ASP A 255 -11.07 21.61 2.80
CA ASP A 255 -10.53 22.97 2.89
C ASP A 255 -10.29 23.39 4.34
N ARG A 256 -9.02 23.64 4.66
CA ARG A 256 -8.60 23.94 6.04
C ARG A 256 -9.25 25.21 6.59
N ALA A 257 -9.30 26.28 5.78
CA ALA A 257 -9.86 27.57 6.19
C ALA A 257 -11.37 27.48 6.44
N SER A 258 -12.07 26.67 5.64
CA SER A 258 -13.51 26.45 5.82
C SER A 258 -13.81 25.65 7.08
N LEU A 259 -13.03 24.62 7.39
CA LEU A 259 -13.18 23.84 8.64
C LEU A 259 -12.92 24.68 9.88
N GLN A 260 -11.84 25.47 9.88
CA GLN A 260 -11.54 26.37 10.98
C GLN A 260 -12.66 27.39 11.20
N TRP A 261 -13.09 28.05 10.12
CA TRP A 261 -14.15 29.06 10.19
C TRP A 261 -15.48 28.45 10.63
N LEU A 262 -15.86 27.27 10.12
CA LEU A 262 -17.10 26.60 10.52
C LEU A 262 -17.06 26.19 11.99
N HIS A 263 -15.92 25.71 12.49
CA HIS A 263 -15.73 25.39 13.90
C HIS A 263 -15.94 26.64 14.76
N GLU A 264 -15.19 27.71 14.50
CA GLU A 264 -15.29 28.97 15.23
C GLU A 264 -16.71 29.55 15.22
N GLN A 265 -17.36 29.57 14.06
CA GLN A 265 -18.71 30.12 13.91
C GLN A 265 -19.79 29.23 14.52
N ALA A 266 -19.64 27.91 14.45
CA ALA A 266 -20.59 26.99 15.08
C ALA A 266 -20.62 27.19 16.60
N TRP A 267 -19.45 27.34 17.23
CA TRP A 267 -19.31 27.61 18.66
C TRP A 267 -19.80 29.01 19.09
N GLN A 268 -19.88 29.96 18.16
CA GLN A 268 -20.43 31.30 18.38
C GLN A 268 -21.91 31.43 17.97
N ALA A 269 -22.51 30.35 17.45
CA ALA A 269 -23.85 30.43 16.88
C ALA A 269 -24.93 30.57 17.97
N PRO A 270 -26.00 31.37 17.72
CA PRO A 270 -27.08 31.52 18.68
C PRO A 270 -27.82 30.18 18.89
N PRO A 271 -28.39 29.93 20.08
CA PRO A 271 -29.01 28.65 20.43
C PRO A 271 -30.17 28.25 19.49
N ASP A 272 -30.85 29.24 18.88
CA ASP A 272 -31.95 29.00 17.95
C ASP A 272 -31.50 28.54 16.56
N SER A 273 -30.22 28.76 16.22
CA SER A 273 -29.64 28.35 14.94
C SER A 273 -29.45 26.84 14.83
N TYR A 274 -29.21 26.34 13.61
CA TYR A 274 -28.90 24.93 13.38
C TYR A 274 -27.72 24.46 14.25
N TRP A 275 -26.62 25.23 14.28
CA TRP A 275 -25.41 24.86 15.03
C TRP A 275 -25.57 25.01 16.54
N GLY A 276 -26.36 25.99 17.00
CA GLY A 276 -26.74 26.09 18.42
C GLY A 276 -27.52 24.87 18.91
N LYS A 277 -28.49 24.41 18.12
CA LYS A 277 -29.23 23.15 18.40
C LYS A 277 -28.34 21.93 18.31
N ALA A 278 -27.43 21.87 17.33
CA ALA A 278 -26.47 20.78 17.19
C ALA A 278 -25.51 20.71 18.40
N LEU A 279 -25.05 21.85 18.90
CA LEU A 279 -24.21 21.94 20.11
C LEU A 279 -24.96 21.49 21.36
N GLN A 280 -26.21 21.91 21.55
CA GLN A 280 -27.04 21.45 22.66
C GLN A 280 -27.21 19.92 22.60
N HIS A 281 -27.52 19.37 21.44
CA HIS A 281 -27.63 17.93 21.25
C HIS A 281 -26.29 17.20 21.43
N HIS A 282 -25.16 17.86 21.17
CA HIS A 282 -23.81 17.28 21.30
C HIS A 282 -23.30 17.27 22.75
N PHE A 283 -23.71 18.22 23.59
CA PHE A 283 -23.20 18.38 24.97
C PHE A 283 -24.21 18.12 26.09
N GLN A 284 -25.50 17.94 25.79
CA GLN A 284 -26.51 17.73 26.85
C GLN A 284 -26.48 16.34 27.50
N HIS A 285 -25.70 15.36 27.04
CA HIS A 285 -25.58 14.03 27.67
C HIS A 285 -24.20 13.38 27.54
#